data_AF-A0A9E1E7C0-F1
#
_entry.id   AF-A0A9E1E7C0-F1
#
_cell.length_a   1.000
_cell.length_b   1.000
_cell.length_c   1.000
_cell.angle_alpha   90.00
_cell.angle_beta   90.00
_cell.angle_gamma   90.00
#
_symmetry.space_group_name_H-M   'P 1'
#
loop_
_entity.id
_entity.type
_entity.pdbx_description
1 polymer ?
#
loop_
_entity_poly.entity_id
_entity_poly.type
_entity_poly.pdbx_seq_one_letter_code
_entity_poly.pdbx_strand_id
1 'polypeptide(L)'
;MKENVNYLELANSPLMWLAAAIAVGIVVFQSVLFFRKSIKAASEIGITKEQVNIAIKSSAISSIGPSIVILVTMISLIVSMGAPVSWMRLSFIGSVNYEAMAAGFGAQAMGTTLENLTPIAFACGVWVMICGSLGWLIFTFIFTDKMEKVNHLMSKGNSKMIPIISSGAMLGAFANLASGNFFNEKNQFAFGGAPAIATIVGCILMMILSKTAKEKNISWLREWAFAIAMFSGMIVGYIWDTVL
;
A
#
# COMPACT_ATOMS: atom_id res chain seq x y z
N MET A 1 -32.98 21.63 -0.18
CA MET A 1 -32.41 20.89 0.96
C MET A 1 -32.06 19.50 0.46
N LYS A 2 -30.81 19.28 0.03
CA LYS A 2 -30.30 17.94 -0.30
C LYS A 2 -29.83 17.35 1.02
N GLU A 3 -30.40 16.22 1.43
CA GLU A 3 -29.93 15.46 2.58
C GLU A 3 -28.42 15.33 2.53
N ASN A 4 -27.75 15.73 3.61
CA ASN A 4 -26.36 15.37 3.87
C ASN A 4 -26.33 13.86 4.11
N VAL A 5 -26.35 13.07 3.05
CA VAL A 5 -26.11 11.63 3.13
C VAL A 5 -24.69 11.47 3.65
N ASN A 6 -24.58 11.03 4.90
CA ASN A 6 -23.30 10.81 5.56
C ASN A 6 -22.55 9.74 4.75
N TYR A 7 -21.49 10.14 4.04
CA TYR A 7 -20.79 9.24 3.12
C TYR A 7 -20.27 7.99 3.84
N LEU A 8 -19.99 8.08 5.15
CA LEU A 8 -19.58 6.96 5.99
C LEU A 8 -20.71 5.96 6.25
N GLU A 9 -21.97 6.38 6.32
CA GLU A 9 -23.11 5.46 6.40
C GLU A 9 -23.29 4.70 5.08
N LEU A 10 -23.09 5.38 3.95
CA LEU A 10 -23.06 4.72 2.64
C LEU A 10 -21.85 3.77 2.54
N ALA A 11 -20.69 4.21 3.01
CA ALA A 11 -19.43 3.47 2.98
C ALA A 11 -19.47 2.17 3.81
N ASN A 12 -20.19 2.20 4.94
CA ASN A 12 -20.35 1.06 5.85
C ASN A 12 -21.70 0.34 5.67
N SER A 13 -22.40 0.60 4.57
CA SER A 13 -23.70 -0.03 4.31
C SER A 13 -23.60 -1.56 4.23
N PRO A 14 -24.68 -2.30 4.61
CA PRO A 14 -24.70 -3.77 4.53
C PRO A 14 -24.40 -4.31 3.12
N LEU A 15 -24.81 -3.57 2.08
CA LEU A 15 -24.52 -3.92 0.69
C LEU A 15 -23.02 -3.84 0.38
N MET A 16 -22.32 -2.83 0.90
CA MET A 16 -20.87 -2.70 0.73
C MET A 16 -20.13 -3.83 1.43
N TRP A 17 -20.57 -4.20 2.64
CA TRP A 17 -20.04 -5.35 3.38
C TRP A 17 -20.24 -6.66 2.61
N LEU A 18 -21.43 -6.87 2.04
CA LEU A 18 -21.71 -8.07 1.25
C LEU A 18 -20.81 -8.15 0.01
N ALA A 19 -20.67 -7.05 -0.72
CA ALA A 19 -19.80 -6.99 -1.90
C ALA A 19 -18.33 -7.24 -1.54
N ALA A 20 -17.84 -6.61 -0.47
CA ALA A 20 -16.48 -6.81 0.04
C ALA A 20 -16.28 -8.28 0.48
N ALA A 21 -17.22 -8.86 1.21
CA ALA A 21 -17.14 -10.23 1.70
C ALA A 21 -17.09 -11.26 0.55
N ILE A 22 -17.87 -11.06 -0.52
CA ILE A 22 -17.82 -11.91 -1.71
C ILE A 22 -16.42 -11.85 -2.35
N ALA A 23 -15.89 -10.65 -2.54
CA ALA A 23 -14.57 -10.47 -3.14
C ALA A 23 -13.48 -11.14 -2.29
N VAL A 24 -13.45 -10.87 -0.98
CA VAL A 24 -12.48 -11.47 -0.05
C VAL A 24 -12.63 -13.00 -0.02
N GLY A 25 -13.86 -13.51 -0.05
CA GLY A 25 -14.15 -14.94 -0.12
C GLY A 25 -13.51 -15.62 -1.33
N ILE A 26 -13.51 -14.97 -2.50
CA ILE A 26 -12.84 -15.48 -3.71
C ILE A 26 -11.34 -15.59 -3.49
N VAL A 27 -10.70 -14.58 -2.88
CA VAL A 27 -9.25 -14.60 -2.61
C VAL A 27 -8.89 -15.70 -1.61
N VAL A 28 -9.67 -15.87 -0.56
CA VAL A 28 -9.48 -16.95 0.41
C VAL A 28 -9.60 -18.31 -0.29
N PHE A 29 -10.61 -18.48 -1.14
CA PHE A 29 -10.78 -19.70 -1.92
C PHE A 29 -9.60 -19.97 -2.85
N GLN A 30 -9.13 -18.96 -3.60
CA GLN A 30 -7.95 -19.06 -4.46
C GLN A 30 -6.69 -19.42 -3.65
N SER A 31 -6.49 -18.80 -2.49
CA SER A 31 -5.35 -19.07 -1.60
C SER A 31 -5.32 -20.52 -1.14
N VAL A 32 -6.48 -21.08 -0.75
CA VAL A 32 -6.60 -22.50 -0.37
C VAL A 32 -6.31 -23.42 -1.56
N LEU A 33 -6.80 -23.09 -2.76
CA LEU A 33 -6.52 -23.87 -3.96
C LEU A 33 -5.03 -23.88 -4.32
N PHE A 34 -4.36 -22.72 -4.29
CA PHE A 34 -2.93 -22.61 -4.55
C PHE A 34 -2.10 -23.34 -3.50
N PHE A 35 -2.48 -23.26 -2.23
CA PHE A 35 -1.84 -23.99 -1.15
C PHE A 35 -1.93 -25.52 -1.35
N ARG A 36 -3.11 -26.03 -1.75
CA ARG A 36 -3.26 -27.46 -2.05
C ARG A 36 -2.42 -27.88 -3.26
N LYS A 37 -2.39 -27.06 -4.32
CA LYS A 37 -1.58 -27.31 -5.51
C LYS A 37 -0.08 -27.29 -5.20
N SER A 38 0.40 -26.37 -4.35
CA SER A 38 1.82 -26.29 -4.00
C SER A 38 2.27 -27.50 -3.19
N ILE A 39 1.44 -28.01 -2.27
CA ILE A 39 1.73 -29.26 -1.54
C ILE A 39 1.81 -30.46 -2.49
N LYS A 40 0.86 -30.55 -3.44
CA LYS A 40 0.86 -31.62 -4.44
C LYS A 40 2.12 -31.57 -5.30
N ALA A 41 2.47 -30.38 -5.82
CA ALA A 41 3.67 -30.17 -6.61
C ALA A 41 4.95 -30.49 -5.82
N ALA A 42 5.02 -30.09 -4.54
CA ALA A 42 6.15 -30.41 -3.66
C ALA A 42 6.33 -31.93 -3.49
N SER A 43 5.24 -32.69 -3.40
CA SER A 43 5.29 -34.15 -3.34
C SER A 43 5.74 -34.77 -4.66
N GLU A 44 5.36 -34.21 -5.82
CA GLU A 44 5.74 -34.72 -7.15
C GLU A 44 7.23 -34.53 -7.44
N ILE A 45 7.84 -33.45 -6.93
CA ILE A 45 9.27 -33.16 -7.08
C ILE A 45 10.14 -33.79 -5.97
N GLY A 46 9.56 -34.63 -5.11
CA GLY A 46 10.31 -35.39 -4.10
C GLY A 46 10.70 -34.63 -2.83
N ILE A 47 10.06 -33.50 -2.51
CA ILE A 47 10.28 -32.82 -1.22
C ILE A 47 9.68 -33.66 -0.10
N THR A 48 10.45 -33.86 0.97
CA THR A 48 9.99 -34.65 2.12
C THR A 48 8.83 -33.97 2.85
N LYS A 49 7.91 -34.77 3.40
CA LYS A 49 6.78 -34.24 4.19
C LYS A 49 7.23 -33.42 5.40
N GLU A 50 8.37 -33.78 5.98
CA GLU A 50 8.95 -33.06 7.11
C GLU A 50 9.41 -31.65 6.72
N GLN A 51 10.10 -31.52 5.58
CA GLN A 51 10.49 -30.21 5.04
C GLN A 51 9.26 -29.35 4.68
N VAL A 52 8.21 -29.94 4.10
CA VAL A 52 6.95 -29.23 3.82
C VAL A 52 6.32 -28.71 5.12
N ASN A 53 6.26 -29.53 6.17
CA ASN A 53 5.67 -29.14 7.45
C ASN A 53 6.48 -28.04 8.16
N ILE A 54 7.81 -28.10 8.09
CA ILE A 54 8.70 -27.05 8.61
C ILE A 54 8.48 -25.74 7.83
N ALA A 55 8.40 -25.82 6.50
CA ALA A 55 8.14 -24.65 5.66
C ALA A 55 6.79 -24.01 5.98
N ILE A 56 5.71 -24.80 6.12
CA ILE A 56 4.38 -24.30 6.48
C ILE A 56 4.40 -23.59 7.84
N LYS A 57 5.02 -24.20 8.87
CA LYS A 57 5.12 -23.60 10.21
C LYS A 57 5.93 -22.30 10.17
N SER A 58 7.06 -22.32 9.48
CA SER A 58 7.94 -21.15 9.35
C SER A 58 7.23 -20.01 8.62
N SER A 59 6.56 -20.29 7.50
CA SER A 59 5.79 -19.30 6.74
C SER A 59 4.61 -18.74 7.55
N ALA A 60 3.90 -19.58 8.31
CA ALA A 60 2.81 -19.12 9.16
C ALA A 60 3.31 -18.15 10.24
N ILE A 61 4.38 -18.50 10.95
CA ILE A 61 4.98 -17.64 11.98
C ILE A 61 5.52 -16.35 11.36
N SER A 62 6.20 -16.43 10.22
CA SER A 62 6.76 -15.28 9.52
C SER A 62 5.69 -14.32 8.97
N SER A 63 4.46 -14.79 8.74
CA SER A 63 3.37 -13.94 8.22
C SER A 63 2.73 -13.05 9.28
N ILE A 64 2.91 -13.35 10.57
CA ILE A 64 2.26 -12.64 11.67
C ILE A 64 2.72 -11.18 11.74
N GLY A 65 4.04 -10.95 11.65
CA GLY A 65 4.63 -9.60 11.74
C GLY A 65 4.04 -8.63 10.71
N PRO A 66 4.19 -8.92 9.40
CA PRO A 66 3.62 -8.09 8.35
C PRO A 66 2.09 -7.91 8.46
N SER A 67 1.36 -8.95 8.89
CA SER A 67 -0.10 -8.89 9.03
C SER A 67 -0.56 -7.90 10.12
N ILE A 68 0.14 -7.86 11.27
CA ILE A 68 -0.16 -6.91 12.34
C ILE A 68 0.09 -5.48 11.86
N VAL A 69 1.18 -5.25 11.13
CA VAL A 69 1.49 -3.92 10.58
C VAL A 69 0.41 -3.46 9.60
N ILE A 70 -0.06 -4.35 8.71
CA ILE A 70 -1.16 -4.04 7.80
C ILE A 70 -2.44 -3.73 8.59
N LEU A 71 -2.75 -4.48 9.64
CA LEU A 71 -3.95 -4.25 10.46
C LEU A 71 -3.92 -2.88 11.16
N VAL A 72 -2.78 -2.50 11.74
CA VAL A 72 -2.64 -1.19 12.41
C VAL A 72 -2.71 -0.06 11.40
N THR A 73 -2.03 -0.20 10.26
CA THR A 73 -2.07 0.82 9.21
C THR A 73 -3.45 0.94 8.56
N MET A 74 -4.23 -0.14 8.49
CA MET A 74 -5.59 -0.14 7.93
C MET A 74 -6.52 0.85 8.65
N ILE A 75 -6.29 1.13 9.94
CA ILE A 75 -7.12 2.05 10.73
C ILE A 75 -7.22 3.43 10.06
N SER A 76 -6.13 3.94 9.48
CA SER A 76 -6.15 5.25 8.81
C SER A 76 -7.07 5.26 7.58
N LEU A 77 -7.09 4.16 6.85
CA LEU A 77 -7.94 4.00 5.67
C LEU A 77 -9.40 3.78 6.05
N ILE A 78 -9.69 3.09 7.17
CA ILE A 78 -11.06 2.92 7.67
C ILE A 78 -11.70 4.27 7.99
N VAL A 79 -10.96 5.17 8.64
CA VAL A 79 -11.46 6.50 9.00
C VAL A 79 -11.78 7.33 7.75
N SER A 80 -11.01 7.14 6.68
CA SER A 80 -11.15 7.95 5.45
C SER A 80 -12.14 7.35 4.44
N MET A 81 -12.06 6.04 4.20
CA MET A 81 -12.73 5.33 3.10
C MET A 81 -13.72 4.25 3.57
N GLY A 82 -13.96 4.13 4.88
CA GLY A 82 -14.86 3.14 5.45
C GLY A 82 -14.24 1.75 5.59
N ALA A 83 -14.86 0.93 6.45
CA ALA A 83 -14.35 -0.39 6.81
C ALA A 83 -14.41 -1.41 5.65
N PRO A 84 -15.53 -1.56 4.91
CA PRO A 84 -15.65 -2.58 3.86
C PRO A 84 -14.66 -2.42 2.72
N VAL A 85 -14.47 -1.17 2.24
CA VAL A 85 -13.55 -0.87 1.15
C VAL A 85 -12.11 -1.09 1.60
N SER A 86 -11.74 -0.59 2.78
CA SER A 86 -10.40 -0.79 3.34
C SER A 86 -10.06 -2.27 3.50
N TRP A 87 -11.01 -3.05 4.03
CA TRP A 87 -10.85 -4.48 4.21
C TRP A 87 -10.68 -5.22 2.88
N MET A 88 -11.53 -4.93 1.89
CA MET A 88 -11.44 -5.55 0.56
C MET A 88 -10.10 -5.23 -0.12
N ARG A 89 -9.70 -3.95 -0.12
CA ARG A 89 -8.49 -3.50 -0.83
C ARG A 89 -7.22 -4.10 -0.25
N LEU A 90 -7.09 -4.12 1.07
CA LEU A 90 -5.91 -4.69 1.74
C LEU A 90 -5.88 -6.22 1.75
N SER A 91 -7.04 -6.88 1.54
CA SER A 91 -7.11 -8.34 1.40
C SER A 91 -6.79 -8.85 -0.01
N PHE A 92 -6.83 -8.01 -1.04
CA PHE A 92 -6.48 -8.36 -2.43
C PHE A 92 -5.03 -8.04 -2.74
N ILE A 93 -4.81 -6.81 -3.19
CA ILE A 93 -3.58 -6.29 -3.75
C ILE A 93 -3.63 -4.81 -3.42
N GLY A 94 -3.09 -4.46 -2.26
CA GLY A 94 -3.17 -3.11 -1.74
C GLY A 94 -2.16 -2.93 -0.63
N SER A 95 -1.58 -1.74 -0.58
CA SER A 95 -0.89 -1.26 0.62
C SER A 95 -1.63 -0.01 1.07
N VAL A 96 -1.74 0.18 2.38
CA VAL A 96 -2.39 1.39 2.93
C VAL A 96 -1.82 2.66 2.31
N ASN A 97 -0.51 2.66 2.04
CA ASN A 97 0.23 3.79 1.48
C ASN A 97 -0.23 4.12 0.07
N TYR A 98 -0.42 3.10 -0.76
CA TYR A 98 -0.92 3.25 -2.10
C TYR A 98 -2.40 3.65 -2.11
N GLU A 99 -3.23 2.97 -1.33
CA GLU A 99 -4.68 3.19 -1.29
C GLU A 99 -5.03 4.57 -0.75
N ALA A 100 -4.37 5.03 0.32
CA ALA A 100 -4.57 6.37 0.88
C ALA A 100 -4.18 7.47 -0.11
N MET A 101 -3.07 7.27 -0.84
CA MET A 101 -2.64 8.20 -1.88
C MET A 101 -3.62 8.23 -3.06
N ALA A 102 -4.06 7.05 -3.54
CA ALA A 102 -5.02 6.94 -4.63
C ALA A 102 -6.38 7.55 -4.26
N ALA A 103 -6.86 7.33 -3.03
CA ALA A 103 -8.04 8.00 -2.50
C ALA A 103 -7.87 9.52 -2.48
N GLY A 104 -6.69 10.00 -2.07
CA GLY A 104 -6.32 11.42 -2.12
C GLY A 104 -6.40 12.03 -3.52
N PHE A 105 -5.89 11.34 -4.54
CA PHE A 105 -6.00 11.81 -5.94
C PHE A 105 -7.46 11.88 -6.42
N GLY A 106 -8.29 10.89 -6.05
CA GLY A 106 -9.71 10.93 -6.39
C GLY A 106 -10.45 12.08 -5.72
N ALA A 107 -10.12 12.38 -4.46
CA ALA A 107 -10.67 13.54 -3.75
C ALA A 107 -10.22 14.86 -4.40
N GLN A 108 -8.92 15.01 -4.68
CA GLN A 108 -8.35 16.21 -5.31
C GLN A 108 -8.93 16.46 -6.71
N ALA A 109 -9.16 15.40 -7.50
CA ALA A 109 -9.80 15.51 -8.82
C ALA A 109 -11.23 16.09 -8.75
N MET A 110 -11.91 15.92 -7.61
CA MET A 110 -13.23 16.47 -7.33
C MET A 110 -13.20 17.81 -6.59
N GLY A 111 -12.01 18.39 -6.37
CA GLY A 111 -11.82 19.64 -5.65
C GLY A 111 -12.07 19.54 -4.15
N THR A 112 -12.04 18.33 -3.57
CA THR A 112 -12.26 18.11 -2.13
C THR A 112 -11.03 17.46 -1.50
N THR A 113 -10.92 17.52 -0.17
CA THR A 113 -9.91 16.79 0.61
C THR A 113 -10.50 15.50 1.17
N LEU A 114 -9.64 14.61 1.68
CA LEU A 114 -10.05 13.36 2.35
C LEU A 114 -10.90 13.62 3.61
N GLU A 115 -10.80 14.82 4.20
CA GLU A 115 -11.54 15.23 5.40
C GLU A 115 -12.97 15.67 5.10
N ASN A 116 -13.24 16.14 3.88
CA ASN A 116 -14.54 16.67 3.44
C ASN A 116 -15.05 15.94 2.19
N LEU A 117 -15.14 14.61 2.27
CA LEU A 117 -15.59 13.78 1.15
C LEU A 117 -17.10 13.90 0.92
N THR A 118 -17.47 14.32 -0.29
CA THR A 118 -18.85 14.12 -0.79
C THR A 118 -19.03 12.66 -1.24
N PRO A 119 -20.27 12.12 -1.31
CA PRO A 119 -20.50 10.76 -1.81
C PRO A 119 -19.94 10.50 -3.21
N ILE A 120 -19.92 11.53 -4.07
CA ILE A 120 -19.34 11.45 -5.42
C ILE A 120 -17.81 11.45 -5.36
N ALA A 121 -17.20 12.28 -4.51
CA ALA A 121 -15.76 12.27 -4.29
C ALA A 121 -15.27 10.94 -3.69
N PHE A 122 -16.05 10.37 -2.77
CA PHE A 122 -15.81 9.03 -2.25
C PHE A 122 -15.83 7.98 -3.36
N ALA A 123 -16.87 7.96 -4.20
CA ALA A 123 -16.96 7.03 -5.33
C ALA A 123 -15.80 7.21 -6.32
N CYS A 124 -15.39 8.46 -6.59
CA CYS A 124 -14.22 8.77 -7.42
C CYS A 124 -12.94 8.20 -6.80
N GLY A 125 -12.72 8.40 -5.49
CA GLY A 125 -11.61 7.82 -4.75
C GLY A 125 -11.56 6.28 -4.86
N VAL A 126 -12.72 5.63 -4.70
CA VAL A 126 -12.85 4.17 -4.89
C VAL A 126 -12.48 3.74 -6.31
N TRP A 127 -12.93 4.48 -7.32
CA TRP A 127 -12.58 4.19 -8.72
C TRP A 127 -11.09 4.38 -9.00
N VAL A 128 -10.46 5.44 -8.48
CA VAL A 128 -9.02 5.67 -8.64
C VAL A 128 -8.21 4.56 -7.98
N MET A 129 -8.60 4.13 -6.77
CA MET A 129 -7.99 2.97 -6.10
C MET A 129 -8.06 1.70 -6.95
N ILE A 130 -9.22 1.39 -7.53
CA ILE A 130 -9.42 0.19 -8.36
C ILE A 130 -8.66 0.30 -9.67
N CYS A 131 -8.90 1.35 -10.46
CA CYS A 131 -8.31 1.53 -11.79
C CYS A 131 -6.80 1.68 -11.72
N GLY A 132 -6.29 2.37 -10.70
CA GLY A 132 -4.86 2.48 -10.47
C GLY A 132 -4.20 1.12 -10.20
N SER A 133 -4.95 0.15 -9.64
CA SER A 133 -4.46 -1.21 -9.40
C SER A 133 -4.47 -2.15 -10.61
N LEU A 134 -5.18 -1.78 -11.68
CA LEU A 134 -5.32 -2.63 -12.87
C LEU A 134 -4.02 -2.80 -13.65
N GLY A 135 -3.14 -1.80 -13.65
CA GLY A 135 -1.89 -1.87 -14.41
C GLY A 135 -1.01 -3.07 -14.01
N TRP A 136 -1.00 -3.42 -12.72
CA TRP A 136 -0.16 -4.48 -12.16
C TRP A 136 -0.79 -5.85 -12.44
N LEU A 137 -2.12 -5.92 -12.44
CA LEU A 137 -2.88 -7.11 -12.84
C LEU A 137 -2.75 -7.41 -14.33
N ILE A 138 -2.89 -6.39 -15.19
CA ILE A 138 -2.74 -6.55 -16.65
C ILE A 138 -1.30 -6.95 -16.98
N PHE A 139 -0.32 -6.30 -16.36
CA PHE A 139 1.08 -6.63 -16.56
C PHE A 139 1.40 -8.06 -16.13
N THR A 140 0.98 -8.46 -14.92
CA THR A 140 1.19 -9.84 -14.45
C THR A 140 0.46 -10.84 -15.36
N PHE A 141 -0.78 -10.58 -15.76
CA PHE A 141 -1.51 -11.47 -16.67
C PHE A 141 -0.79 -11.69 -18.02
N ILE A 142 -0.24 -10.64 -18.63
CA ILE A 142 0.39 -10.71 -19.97
C ILE A 142 1.85 -11.21 -19.90
N PHE A 143 2.56 -10.92 -18.81
CA PHE A 143 4.01 -11.10 -18.74
C PHE A 143 4.48 -12.15 -17.72
N THR A 144 3.60 -12.78 -16.93
CA THR A 144 4.01 -13.80 -15.94
C THR A 144 4.78 -14.97 -16.57
N ASP A 145 4.31 -15.49 -17.72
CA ASP A 145 4.96 -16.57 -18.48
C ASP A 145 6.29 -16.14 -19.13
N LYS A 146 6.50 -14.83 -19.28
CA LYS A 146 7.66 -14.22 -19.95
C LYS A 146 8.59 -13.49 -18.99
N MET A 147 8.38 -13.62 -17.68
CA MET A 147 9.19 -12.90 -16.68
C MET A 147 10.68 -13.17 -16.83
N GLU A 148 11.08 -14.36 -17.26
CA GLU A 148 12.50 -14.67 -17.54
C GLU A 148 13.06 -13.84 -18.71
N LYS A 149 12.29 -13.65 -19.77
CA LYS A 149 12.66 -12.77 -20.91
C LYS A 149 12.67 -11.31 -20.51
N VAL A 150 11.69 -10.86 -19.72
CA VAL A 150 11.63 -9.48 -19.20
C VAL A 150 12.83 -9.20 -18.29
N ASN A 151 13.16 -10.14 -17.39
CA ASN A 151 14.32 -10.06 -16.53
C ASN A 151 15.62 -10.06 -17.34
N HIS A 152 15.74 -10.89 -18.37
CA HIS A 152 16.90 -10.88 -19.26
C HIS A 152 17.05 -9.56 -20.04
N LEU A 153 15.95 -9.00 -20.54
CA LEU A 153 15.92 -7.69 -21.21
C LEU A 153 16.33 -6.54 -20.26
N MET A 154 15.81 -6.54 -19.03
CA MET A 154 16.15 -5.53 -18.02
C MET A 154 17.57 -5.69 -17.49
N SER A 155 18.07 -6.92 -17.35
CA SER A 155 19.41 -7.19 -16.82
C SER A 155 20.51 -7.03 -17.86
N LYS A 156 20.23 -7.21 -19.17
CA LYS A 156 21.23 -7.34 -20.24
C LYS A 156 22.41 -8.25 -19.85
N GLY A 157 22.15 -9.30 -19.07
CA GLY A 157 23.16 -10.24 -18.56
C GLY A 157 23.74 -9.93 -17.17
N ASN A 158 23.39 -8.82 -16.51
CA ASN A 158 23.78 -8.53 -15.13
C ASN A 158 22.56 -8.54 -14.19
N SER A 159 22.40 -9.60 -13.40
CA SER A 159 21.28 -9.77 -12.46
C SER A 159 21.19 -8.67 -11.38
N LYS A 160 22.26 -7.92 -11.13
CA LYS A 160 22.26 -6.76 -10.22
C LYS A 160 21.57 -5.52 -10.81
N MET A 161 21.36 -5.46 -12.13
CA MET A 161 20.71 -4.33 -12.80
C MET A 161 19.19 -4.29 -12.54
N ILE A 162 18.54 -5.44 -12.41
CA ILE A 162 17.09 -5.53 -12.17
C ILE A 162 16.68 -4.77 -10.88
N PRO A 163 17.31 -5.03 -9.71
CA PRO A 163 16.97 -4.28 -8.51
C PRO A 163 17.36 -2.80 -8.58
N ILE A 164 18.40 -2.42 -9.32
CA ILE A 164 18.80 -1.01 -9.49
C ILE A 164 17.76 -0.25 -10.32
N ILE A 165 17.36 -0.80 -11.48
CA ILE A 165 16.33 -0.20 -12.34
C ILE A 165 15.01 -0.09 -11.58
N SER A 166 14.60 -1.15 -10.88
CA SER A 166 13.37 -1.17 -10.10
C SER A 166 13.41 -0.14 -8.96
N SER A 167 14.53 -0.05 -8.24
CA SER A 167 14.71 0.95 -7.17
C SER A 167 14.74 2.38 -7.72
N GLY A 168 15.38 2.60 -8.87
CA GLY A 168 15.42 3.91 -9.54
C GLY A 168 14.05 4.35 -10.05
N ALA A 169 13.27 3.43 -10.63
CA ALA A 169 11.90 3.70 -11.06
C ALA A 169 10.99 4.05 -9.87
N MET A 170 11.09 3.31 -8.76
CA MET A 170 10.35 3.63 -7.53
C MET A 170 10.77 4.99 -6.97
N LEU A 171 12.07 5.27 -6.87
CA LEU A 171 12.57 6.58 -6.42
C LEU A 171 12.04 7.73 -7.29
N GLY A 172 12.05 7.57 -8.61
CA GLY A 172 11.52 8.58 -9.53
C GLY A 172 10.02 8.81 -9.38
N ALA A 173 9.23 7.74 -9.30
CA ALA A 173 7.79 7.83 -9.11
C ALA A 173 7.44 8.53 -7.78
N PHE A 174 8.04 8.09 -6.67
CA PHE A 174 7.77 8.68 -5.36
C PHE A 174 8.35 10.09 -5.21
N ALA A 175 9.48 10.41 -5.87
CA ALA A 175 10.01 11.78 -5.89
C ALA A 175 9.06 12.74 -6.62
N ASN A 176 8.45 12.32 -7.73
CA ASN A 176 7.44 13.13 -8.40
C ASN A 176 6.19 13.34 -7.55
N LEU A 177 5.78 12.31 -6.80
CA LEU A 177 4.63 12.40 -5.91
C LEU A 177 4.90 13.29 -4.69
N ALA A 178 6.11 13.21 -4.14
CA ALA A 178 6.55 14.04 -3.03
C ALA A 178 6.78 15.49 -3.44
N SER A 179 7.15 15.76 -4.70
CA SER A 179 7.43 17.11 -5.18
C SER A 179 6.23 18.05 -5.01
N GLY A 180 5.00 17.53 -5.19
CA GLY A 180 3.76 18.27 -4.99
C GLY A 180 3.60 18.85 -3.59
N ASN A 181 4.19 18.23 -2.57
CA ASN A 181 4.14 18.72 -1.18
C ASN A 181 5.03 19.95 -0.95
N PHE A 182 5.93 20.27 -1.89
CA PHE A 182 6.82 21.43 -1.83
C PHE A 182 6.29 22.66 -2.59
N PHE A 183 5.13 22.53 -3.23
CA PHE A 183 4.46 23.63 -3.92
C PHE A 183 3.18 24.02 -3.17
N ASN A 184 2.98 25.32 -2.98
CA ASN A 184 1.78 25.86 -2.35
C ASN A 184 0.62 25.97 -3.37
N GLU A 185 -0.61 26.28 -2.93
CA GLU A 185 -1.80 26.41 -3.82
C GLU A 185 -1.62 27.37 -5.01
N LYS A 186 -0.63 28.28 -4.94
CA LYS A 186 -0.24 29.21 -6.01
C LYS A 186 0.90 28.71 -6.91
N ASN A 187 1.27 27.42 -6.86
CA ASN A 187 2.42 26.83 -7.55
C ASN A 187 3.78 27.48 -7.22
N GLN A 188 3.89 28.13 -6.06
CA GLN A 188 5.15 28.68 -5.58
C GLN A 188 5.87 27.67 -4.70
N PHE A 189 7.19 27.57 -4.86
CA PHE A 189 8.04 26.69 -4.07
C PHE A 189 8.00 27.14 -2.60
N ALA A 190 7.34 26.35 -1.73
CA ALA A 190 7.11 26.66 -0.33
C ALA A 190 7.74 25.60 0.55
N PHE A 191 9.06 25.70 0.75
CA PHE A 191 9.83 24.79 1.60
C PHE A 191 9.41 24.85 3.09
N GLY A 192 8.70 25.90 3.49
CA GLY A 192 8.20 26.11 4.86
C GLY A 192 6.75 25.67 5.10
N GLY A 193 6.06 25.12 4.09
CA GLY A 193 4.70 24.61 4.27
C GLY A 193 4.68 23.36 5.15
N ALA A 194 3.63 23.17 5.95
CA ALA A 194 3.46 21.98 6.78
C ALA A 194 3.61 20.65 6.02
N PRO A 195 3.09 20.50 4.77
CA PRO A 195 3.29 19.28 3.98
C PRO A 195 4.75 19.04 3.56
N ALA A 196 5.51 20.11 3.25
CA ALA A 196 6.92 20.01 2.87
C ALA A 196 7.77 19.54 4.06
N ILE A 197 7.51 20.09 5.25
CA ILE A 197 8.25 19.75 6.47
C ILE A 197 7.92 18.34 6.94
N ALA A 198 6.65 17.94 6.90
CA ALA A 198 6.25 16.56 7.17
C ALA A 198 6.97 15.57 6.24
N THR A 199 7.12 15.92 4.95
CA THR A 199 7.82 15.10 3.96
C THR A 199 9.33 14.99 4.24
N ILE A 200 9.99 16.11 4.59
CA ILE A 200 11.43 16.11 4.93
C ILE A 200 11.70 15.28 6.19
N VAL A 201 10.91 15.50 7.25
CA VAL A 201 11.06 14.79 8.52
C VAL A 201 10.80 13.29 8.35
N GLY A 202 9.74 12.93 7.61
CA GLY A 202 9.44 11.54 7.26
C GLY A 202 10.59 10.89 6.48
N CYS A 203 11.18 11.60 5.51
CA CYS A 203 12.32 11.12 4.73
C CYS A 203 13.56 10.85 5.60
N ILE A 204 13.93 11.81 6.47
CA ILE A 204 15.07 11.69 7.38
C ILE A 204 14.86 10.52 8.36
N LEU A 205 13.68 10.43 8.98
CA LEU A 205 13.36 9.35 9.90
C LEU A 205 13.37 7.99 9.20
N MET A 206 12.79 7.89 8.00
CA MET A 206 12.79 6.64 7.25
C MET A 206 14.21 6.20 6.87
N MET A 207 15.09 7.13 6.50
CA MET A 207 16.50 6.83 6.24
C MET A 207 17.21 6.32 7.50
N ILE A 208 17.01 6.97 8.66
CA ILE A 208 17.62 6.56 9.93
C ILE A 208 17.12 5.18 10.36
N LEU A 209 15.79 4.98 10.35
CA LEU A 209 15.15 3.73 10.78
C LEU A 209 15.53 2.57 9.85
N SER A 210 15.53 2.79 8.53
CA SER A 210 15.89 1.76 7.55
C SER A 210 17.37 1.40 7.62
N LYS A 211 18.25 2.39 7.79
CA LYS A 211 19.69 2.16 7.98
C LYS A 211 19.94 1.38 9.27
N THR A 212 19.34 1.80 10.38
CA THR A 212 19.47 1.12 11.68
C THR A 212 18.91 -0.31 11.64
N ALA A 213 17.77 -0.51 10.97
CA ALA A 213 17.17 -1.83 10.82
C ALA A 213 18.05 -2.77 10.00
N LYS A 214 18.72 -2.26 8.96
CA LYS A 214 19.65 -3.03 8.12
C LYS A 214 20.95 -3.35 8.85
N GLU A 215 21.53 -2.37 9.55
CA GLU A 215 22.80 -2.54 10.28
C GLU A 215 22.65 -3.45 11.50
N LYS A 216 21.53 -3.33 12.24
CA LYS A 216 21.25 -4.17 13.42
C LYS A 216 20.46 -5.43 13.09
N ASN A 217 20.10 -5.65 11.83
CA ASN A 217 19.32 -6.79 11.33
C ASN A 217 17.99 -7.02 12.10
N ILE A 218 17.35 -5.92 12.52
CA ILE A 218 16.10 -5.96 13.31
C ILE A 218 14.92 -6.00 12.33
N SER A 219 14.34 -7.18 12.15
CA SER A 219 13.18 -7.41 11.27
C SER A 219 11.97 -6.55 11.65
N TRP A 220 11.68 -6.43 12.95
CA TRP A 220 10.58 -5.62 13.47
C TRP A 220 10.75 -4.14 13.11
N LEU A 221 11.94 -3.57 13.29
CA LEU A 221 12.16 -2.15 12.99
C LEU A 221 11.94 -1.87 11.50
N ARG A 222 12.31 -2.81 10.62
CA ARG A 222 12.08 -2.68 9.17
C ARG A 222 10.60 -2.68 8.81
N GLU A 223 9.79 -3.48 9.50
CA GLU A 223 8.34 -3.56 9.29
C GLU A 223 7.61 -2.31 9.83
N TRP A 224 8.07 -1.77 10.97
CA TRP A 224 7.46 -0.60 11.62
C TRP A 224 8.02 0.75 11.17
N ALA A 225 9.19 0.77 10.51
CA ALA A 225 9.87 2.00 10.09
C ALA A 225 8.96 2.93 9.31
N PHE A 226 8.13 2.38 8.42
CA PHE A 226 7.20 3.15 7.61
C PHE A 226 6.12 3.82 8.48
N ALA A 227 5.45 3.05 9.34
CA ALA A 227 4.41 3.58 10.22
C ALA A 227 4.97 4.67 11.14
N ILE A 228 6.14 4.42 11.75
CA ILE A 228 6.83 5.39 12.62
C ILE A 228 7.14 6.67 11.83
N ALA A 229 7.73 6.56 10.63
CA ALA A 229 8.06 7.72 9.81
C ALA A 229 6.82 8.53 9.39
N MET A 230 5.72 7.85 9.05
CA MET A 230 4.45 8.48 8.66
C MET A 230 3.84 9.26 9.84
N PHE A 231 3.66 8.61 11.00
CA PHE A 231 3.04 9.25 12.16
C PHE A 231 3.92 10.37 12.72
N SER A 232 5.23 10.16 12.83
CA SER A 232 6.14 11.21 13.28
C SER A 232 6.18 12.39 12.31
N GLY A 233 6.16 12.14 11.00
CA GLY A 233 6.08 13.19 9.98
C GLY A 233 4.78 14.01 10.09
N MET A 234 3.64 13.34 10.26
CA MET A 234 2.34 14.01 10.44
C MET A 234 2.29 14.83 11.74
N ILE A 235 2.78 14.29 12.85
CA ILE A 235 2.81 15.00 14.15
C ILE A 235 3.66 16.25 14.06
N VAL A 236 4.87 16.15 13.49
CA VAL A 236 5.77 17.31 13.35
C VAL A 236 5.21 18.33 12.38
N GLY A 237 4.59 17.89 11.27
CA GLY A 237 3.89 18.78 10.34
C GLY A 237 2.72 19.52 10.99
N TYR A 238 1.90 18.80 11.79
CA TYR A 238 0.80 19.39 12.53
C TYR A 238 1.27 20.43 13.55
N ILE A 239 2.30 20.10 14.35
CA ILE A 239 2.89 21.03 15.31
C ILE A 239 3.43 22.26 14.60
N TRP A 240 4.07 22.09 13.44
CA TRP A 240 4.57 23.21 12.66
C TRP A 240 3.45 24.14 12.19
N ASP A 241 2.32 23.59 11.74
CA ASP A 241 1.14 24.34 11.30
C ASP A 241 0.40 25.04 12.47
N THR A 242 0.46 24.48 13.68
CA THR A 242 -0.20 25.09 14.85
C THR A 242 0.64 26.15 15.56
N VAL A 243 1.97 26.12 15.40
CA VAL A 243 2.90 26.98 16.15
C VAL A 243 3.40 28.18 15.34
N LEU A 244 3.36 28.12 14.00
CA LEU A 244 3.82 29.15 13.06
C LEU A 244 2.69 29.63 12.16
#